data_AF-A0A415H551-F1
#
_entry.id   AF-A0A415H551-F1
#
_cell.length_a   1.000
_cell.length_b   1.000
_cell.length_c   1.000
_cell.angle_alpha   90.00
_cell.angle_beta   90.00
_cell.angle_gamma   90.00
#
_symmetry.space_group_name_H-M   'P 1'
#
loop_
_entity.id
_entity.type
_entity.pdbx_description
1 polymer ?
#
loop_
_entity_poly.entity_id
_entity_poly.type
_entity_poly.pdbx_seq_one_letter_code
_entity_poly.pdbx_strand_id
1 'polypeptide(L)'
;MEHLLVIAGHGAGDSGAVGHGYTEAERVRYLASRLAVLGGNNVTIADTNRNWYADKGISSLNIPKSYEILELHMDSASASAKGGHVIIKGGVAADQYDNKLADFITSFFPGRSNSIVGRSDLANAKRAAKKGYSYRLLENGFITNAEDLNKFNAKTDDLARGILNAFGIVASAPKKEPIDGELKSGGVTQNSTGHLGEISYQAHMRGIGWASWQCDGAMVGTTGQNRRIEAFRLIPVGETDVVVHIKDVGDKEYKNISKDTILGTTGQNKRIEAIKITGKDTPYIYRVHQKNIGWTDWTFNGSWAGTKGKGLQIEAIEIMTAKFLVNPHVQNRGWLGERACENIIGITGHNLRLEAFKINPLGTEIKAKAHIQGIGWEDYGVIKKDTVIGTVGKGKRLECLCFEGDFEYRVHVQNSGWTDWTKADGVATMGTVGQALRIEAIQFK
;
A
#
# COMPACT_ATOMS: atom_id res chain seq x y z
N MET A 1 26.52 19.48 -11.97
CA MET A 1 25.80 18.34 -12.56
C MET A 1 24.44 18.33 -11.89
N GLU A 2 23.36 18.34 -12.67
CA GLU A 2 22.00 18.45 -12.16
C GLU A 2 21.61 17.14 -11.47
N HIS A 3 21.02 17.24 -10.28
CA HIS A 3 20.62 16.10 -9.48
C HIS A 3 19.10 16.11 -9.32
N LEU A 4 18.47 14.99 -9.61
CA LEU A 4 17.03 14.83 -9.60
C LEU A 4 16.59 14.06 -8.35
N LEU A 5 15.80 14.68 -7.48
CA LEU A 5 15.03 13.97 -6.46
C LEU A 5 13.68 13.56 -7.07
N VAL A 6 13.43 12.26 -7.14
CA VAL A 6 12.18 11.70 -7.67
C VAL A 6 11.28 11.27 -6.52
N ILE A 7 10.09 11.86 -6.45
CA ILE A 7 9.01 11.43 -5.55
C ILE A 7 8.04 10.58 -6.38
N ALA A 8 7.80 9.34 -5.96
CA ALA A 8 6.70 8.55 -6.50
C ALA A 8 5.41 8.95 -5.77
N GLY A 9 4.41 9.43 -6.50
CA GLY A 9 3.12 9.83 -5.94
C GLY A 9 2.43 8.71 -5.14
N HIS A 10 1.53 9.10 -4.24
CA HIS A 10 0.78 8.20 -3.35
C HIS A 10 1.67 7.39 -2.38
N GLY A 11 1.24 6.20 -1.96
CA GLY A 11 1.96 5.32 -1.05
C GLY A 11 1.39 5.25 0.37
N ALA A 12 2.02 4.44 1.23
CA ALA A 12 1.59 4.16 2.60
C ALA A 12 0.09 3.77 2.72
N GLY A 13 -0.38 2.85 1.86
CA GLY A 13 -1.78 2.40 1.80
C GLY A 13 -2.66 3.18 0.82
N ASP A 14 -2.21 4.34 0.34
CA ASP A 14 -2.85 5.06 -0.77
C ASP A 14 -2.34 4.52 -2.11
N SER A 15 -3.23 3.94 -2.90
CA SER A 15 -2.93 3.37 -4.22
C SER A 15 -2.89 4.41 -5.34
N GLY A 16 -3.42 5.61 -5.10
CA GLY A 16 -3.81 6.53 -6.15
C GLY A 16 -4.91 5.94 -7.04
N ALA A 17 -4.97 6.41 -8.29
CA ALA A 17 -5.92 5.89 -9.26
C ALA A 17 -5.67 4.41 -9.58
N VAL A 18 -6.73 3.71 -10.02
CA VAL A 18 -6.68 2.29 -10.38
C VAL A 18 -7.28 2.09 -11.77
N GLY A 19 -6.57 1.36 -12.63
CA GLY A 19 -7.00 1.09 -14.00
C GLY A 19 -6.37 -0.18 -14.56
N HIS A 20 -7.15 -0.99 -15.28
CA HIS A 20 -6.71 -2.22 -15.96
C HIS A 20 -5.90 -3.18 -15.07
N GLY A 21 -6.27 -3.26 -13.79
CA GLY A 21 -5.60 -4.12 -12.82
C GLY A 21 -4.32 -3.53 -12.21
N TYR A 22 -3.95 -2.29 -12.53
CA TYR A 22 -2.79 -1.56 -11.98
C TYR A 22 -3.22 -0.43 -11.06
N THR A 23 -2.40 -0.15 -10.06
CA THR A 23 -2.51 1.08 -9.27
C THR A 23 -1.49 2.10 -9.74
N GLU A 24 -1.81 3.38 -9.58
CA GLU A 24 -0.94 4.48 -9.92
C GLU A 24 0.37 4.41 -9.11
N ALA A 25 0.26 4.25 -7.79
CA ALA A 25 1.42 4.12 -6.89
C ALA A 25 2.39 3.03 -7.36
N GLU A 26 1.88 1.88 -7.81
CA GLU A 26 2.70 0.80 -8.36
C GLU A 26 3.44 1.22 -9.64
N ARG A 27 2.75 1.88 -10.58
CA ARG A 27 3.32 2.27 -11.87
C ARG A 27 4.37 3.37 -11.73
N VAL A 28 4.10 4.40 -10.93
CA VAL A 28 5.04 5.51 -10.76
C VAL A 28 6.27 5.12 -9.95
N ARG A 29 6.16 4.17 -9.00
CA ARG A 29 7.33 3.56 -8.35
C ARG A 29 8.14 2.68 -9.29
N TYR A 30 7.50 1.98 -10.21
CA TYR A 30 8.22 1.25 -11.26
C TYR A 30 9.03 2.21 -12.14
N LEU A 31 8.43 3.31 -12.61
CA LEU A 31 9.13 4.35 -13.36
C LEU A 31 10.27 4.99 -12.55
N ALA A 32 10.03 5.33 -11.28
CA ALA A 32 11.06 5.84 -10.38
C ALA A 32 12.25 4.87 -10.27
N SER A 33 11.99 3.56 -10.17
CA SER A 33 13.04 2.55 -10.15
C SER A 33 13.87 2.53 -11.44
N ARG A 34 13.25 2.76 -12.61
CA ARG A 34 13.95 2.85 -13.89
C ARG A 34 14.75 4.15 -14.02
N LEU A 35 14.22 5.27 -13.53
CA LEU A 35 14.98 6.54 -13.44
C LEU A 35 16.25 6.37 -12.60
N ALA A 36 16.18 5.68 -11.46
CA ALA A 36 17.37 5.42 -10.64
C ALA A 36 18.41 4.56 -11.36
N VAL A 37 17.97 3.47 -12.02
CA VAL A 37 18.85 2.58 -12.78
C VAL A 37 19.54 3.33 -13.94
N LEU A 38 18.80 4.16 -14.65
CA LEU A 38 19.28 4.85 -15.84
C LEU A 38 20.06 6.13 -15.52
N GLY A 39 19.64 6.90 -14.52
CA GLY A 39 20.28 8.15 -14.12
C GLY A 39 21.45 7.97 -13.14
N GLY A 40 21.57 6.79 -12.51
CA GLY A 40 22.66 6.48 -11.59
C GLY A 40 22.73 7.46 -10.42
N ASN A 41 23.94 7.91 -10.10
CA ASN A 41 24.19 8.80 -8.95
C ASN A 41 23.57 10.20 -9.08
N ASN A 42 23.05 10.58 -10.24
CA ASN A 42 22.36 11.87 -10.43
C ASN A 42 20.87 11.78 -10.08
N VAL A 43 20.36 10.61 -9.68
CA VAL A 43 18.97 10.40 -9.32
C VAL A 43 18.87 9.83 -7.91
N THR A 44 18.13 10.51 -7.05
CA THR A 44 17.74 10.01 -5.73
C THR A 44 16.24 9.70 -5.74
N ILE A 45 15.86 8.49 -5.35
CA ILE A 45 14.45 8.13 -5.13
C ILE A 45 14.09 8.46 -3.69
N ALA A 46 13.06 9.28 -3.54
CA ALA A 46 12.47 9.59 -2.25
C ALA A 46 11.87 8.33 -1.62
N ASP A 47 11.83 8.25 -0.28
CA ASP A 47 11.35 7.06 0.44
C ASP A 47 9.93 6.67 0.01
N THR A 48 9.82 5.52 -0.66
CA THR A 48 8.58 5.01 -1.25
C THR A 48 7.64 4.34 -0.24
N ASN A 49 8.09 4.13 1.01
CA ASN A 49 7.24 3.61 2.08
C ASN A 49 6.34 4.68 2.70
N ARG A 50 6.49 5.94 2.28
CA ARG A 50 5.80 7.10 2.81
C ARG A 50 4.84 7.68 1.77
N ASN A 51 3.80 8.36 2.25
CA ASN A 51 2.97 9.22 1.43
C ASN A 51 3.41 10.68 1.64
N TRP A 52 4.23 11.19 0.72
CA TRP A 52 4.88 12.51 0.81
C TRP A 52 3.89 13.68 0.86
N TYR A 53 2.67 13.47 0.35
CA TYR A 53 1.58 14.42 0.46
C TYR A 53 0.97 14.41 1.86
N ALA A 54 0.57 13.23 2.36
CA ALA A 54 -0.14 13.07 3.62
C ALA A 54 0.75 13.42 4.83
N ASP A 55 2.01 12.99 4.82
CA ASP A 55 2.96 13.20 5.91
C ASP A 55 3.70 14.55 5.86
N LYS A 56 3.44 15.35 4.82
CA LYS A 56 4.06 16.66 4.58
C LYS A 56 5.58 16.61 4.39
N GLY A 57 6.15 15.51 3.89
CA GLY A 57 7.58 15.21 3.83
C GLY A 57 8.46 16.31 3.22
N ILE A 58 7.97 17.04 2.21
CA ILE A 58 8.71 18.19 1.63
C ILE A 58 8.99 19.29 2.68
N SER A 59 8.14 19.44 3.69
CA SER A 59 8.29 20.47 4.71
C SER A 59 9.53 20.26 5.60
N SER A 60 9.92 18.99 5.82
CA SER A 60 11.12 18.60 6.58
C SER A 60 12.32 18.29 5.68
N LEU A 61 12.16 18.35 4.36
CA LEU A 61 13.21 18.02 3.40
C LEU A 61 14.38 19.03 3.46
N ASN A 62 15.59 18.50 3.62
CA ASN A 62 16.83 19.27 3.65
C ASN A 62 17.81 18.72 2.61
N ILE A 63 17.79 19.31 1.42
CA ILE A 63 18.65 18.96 0.28
C ILE A 63 19.23 20.23 -0.34
N PRO A 64 20.29 20.15 -1.15
CA PRO A 64 20.81 21.31 -1.88
C PRO A 64 19.72 21.96 -2.74
N LYS A 65 19.67 23.30 -2.75
CA LYS A 65 18.67 24.06 -3.52
C LYS A 65 18.81 23.90 -5.04
N SER A 66 19.97 23.43 -5.49
CA SER A 66 20.24 23.09 -6.88
C SER A 66 19.64 21.75 -7.32
N TYR A 67 18.99 21.00 -6.43
CA TYR A 67 18.30 19.77 -6.80
C TYR A 67 16.95 20.11 -7.42
N GLU A 68 16.62 19.41 -8.50
CA GLU A 68 15.30 19.45 -9.10
C GLU A 68 14.41 18.39 -8.44
N ILE A 69 13.16 18.74 -8.10
CA ILE A 69 12.20 17.78 -7.53
C ILE A 69 11.15 17.44 -8.59
N LEU A 70 11.06 16.16 -8.94
CA LEU A 70 10.05 15.60 -9.84
C LEU A 70 9.13 14.66 -9.08
N GLU A 71 7.85 14.98 -8.99
CA GLU A 71 6.81 14.09 -8.46
C GLU A 71 6.09 13.37 -9.61
N LEU A 72 6.10 12.04 -9.61
CA LEU A 72 5.52 11.21 -10.67
C LEU A 72 4.09 10.79 -10.31
N HIS A 73 3.16 11.01 -11.23
CA HIS A 73 1.75 10.61 -11.16
C HIS A 73 1.28 10.00 -12.49
N MET A 74 0.06 9.45 -12.49
CA MET A 74 -0.71 9.08 -13.67
C MET A 74 -2.14 9.61 -13.54
N ASP A 75 -2.62 10.28 -14.59
CA ASP A 75 -3.93 10.91 -14.58
C ASP A 75 -5.05 9.84 -14.67
N SER A 76 -6.29 10.22 -14.34
CA SER A 76 -7.43 9.31 -14.39
C SER A 76 -8.75 10.04 -14.67
N ALA A 77 -9.46 9.59 -15.70
CA ALA A 77 -10.80 10.06 -16.02
C ALA A 77 -11.58 8.99 -16.80
N SER A 78 -12.36 9.38 -17.82
CA SER A 78 -13.00 8.43 -18.73
C SER A 78 -11.96 7.60 -19.48
N ALA A 79 -12.34 6.40 -19.95
CA ALA A 79 -11.44 5.51 -20.69
C ALA A 79 -10.88 6.14 -21.99
N SER A 80 -11.52 7.18 -22.53
CA SER A 80 -11.07 7.92 -23.71
C SER A 80 -10.10 9.08 -23.40
N ALA A 81 -10.05 9.57 -22.16
CA ALA A 81 -9.11 10.61 -21.77
C ALA A 81 -7.68 10.07 -21.82
N LYS A 82 -6.74 10.83 -22.37
CA LYS A 82 -5.36 10.40 -22.57
C LYS A 82 -4.37 11.56 -22.62
N GLY A 83 -3.10 11.21 -22.57
CA GLY A 83 -1.98 12.12 -22.73
C GLY A 83 -1.34 12.55 -21.41
N GLY A 84 -0.09 12.99 -21.49
CA GLY A 84 0.69 13.44 -20.34
C GLY A 84 0.86 14.97 -20.31
N HIS A 85 1.15 15.50 -19.13
CA HIS A 85 1.41 16.93 -18.94
C HIS A 85 2.23 17.19 -17.68
N VAL A 86 2.76 18.40 -17.57
CA VAL A 86 3.50 18.88 -16.40
C VAL A 86 2.59 19.81 -15.59
N ILE A 87 2.63 19.70 -14.26
CA ILE A 87 1.97 20.60 -13.34
C ILE A 87 3.02 21.33 -12.50
N ILE A 88 2.92 22.67 -12.48
CA ILE A 88 3.77 23.56 -11.68
C ILE A 88 2.93 24.36 -10.69
N LYS A 89 3.59 25.04 -9.75
CA LYS A 89 2.89 25.94 -8.82
C LYS A 89 2.29 27.12 -9.60
N GLY A 90 1.00 27.38 -9.38
CA GLY A 90 0.30 28.54 -9.94
C GLY A 90 0.99 29.86 -9.59
N GLY A 91 1.05 30.75 -10.59
CA GLY A 91 1.72 32.04 -10.51
C GLY A 91 3.26 31.98 -10.61
N VAL A 92 3.83 30.82 -10.92
CA VAL A 92 5.26 30.65 -11.24
C VAL A 92 5.39 30.41 -12.74
N ALA A 93 6.36 31.05 -13.39
CA ALA A 93 6.66 30.82 -14.80
C ALA A 93 7.37 29.46 -14.96
N ALA A 94 7.01 28.72 -16.01
CA ALA A 94 7.69 27.47 -16.35
C ALA A 94 9.17 27.71 -16.65
N ASP A 95 10.04 26.89 -16.06
CA ASP A 95 11.49 26.96 -16.31
C ASP A 95 11.91 26.08 -17.50
N GLN A 96 13.22 26.03 -17.77
CA GLN A 96 13.75 25.23 -18.89
C GLN A 96 13.46 23.72 -18.75
N TYR A 97 13.38 23.19 -17.54
CA TYR A 97 13.11 21.77 -17.30
C TYR A 97 11.64 21.47 -17.49
N ASP A 98 10.76 22.34 -16.99
CA ASP A 98 9.32 22.21 -17.18
C ASP A 98 8.97 22.19 -18.67
N ASN A 99 9.57 23.10 -19.46
CA ASN A 99 9.36 23.16 -20.91
C ASN A 99 9.88 21.91 -21.64
N LYS A 100 11.13 21.49 -21.40
CA LYS A 100 11.69 20.27 -22.02
C LYS A 100 10.90 19.02 -21.65
N LEU A 101 10.46 18.94 -20.40
CA LEU A 101 9.68 17.80 -19.91
C LEU A 101 8.29 17.79 -20.54
N ALA A 102 7.65 18.95 -20.69
CA ALA A 102 6.36 19.10 -21.34
C ALA A 102 6.42 18.74 -22.83
N ASP A 103 7.44 19.18 -23.55
CA ASP A 103 7.65 18.84 -24.96
C ASP A 103 7.82 17.32 -25.14
N PHE A 104 8.64 16.70 -24.28
CA PHE A 104 8.83 15.26 -24.31
C PHE A 104 7.55 14.48 -23.96
N ILE A 105 6.92 14.80 -22.82
CA ILE A 105 5.79 13.99 -22.33
C ILE A 105 4.57 14.11 -23.23
N THR A 106 4.32 15.26 -23.85
CA THR A 106 3.20 15.42 -24.79
C THR A 106 3.45 14.74 -26.13
N SER A 107 4.71 14.59 -26.55
CA SER A 107 5.07 13.73 -27.68
C SER A 107 4.94 12.25 -27.33
N PHE A 108 5.37 11.87 -26.12
CA PHE A 108 5.33 10.48 -25.67
C PHE A 108 3.90 10.01 -25.36
N PHE A 109 3.08 10.85 -24.74
CA PHE A 109 1.67 10.64 -24.45
C PHE A 109 0.85 11.83 -24.99
N PRO A 110 0.44 11.80 -26.27
CA PRO A 110 -0.35 12.88 -26.86
C PRO A 110 -1.81 12.85 -26.41
N GLY A 111 -2.45 14.01 -26.32
CA GLY A 111 -3.90 14.11 -26.04
C GLY A 111 -4.32 15.23 -25.09
N ARG A 112 -3.37 15.92 -24.44
CA ARG A 112 -3.65 17.06 -23.57
C ARG A 112 -3.70 18.37 -24.36
N SER A 113 -4.65 19.24 -24.03
CA SER A 113 -4.77 20.59 -24.60
C SER A 113 -3.71 21.56 -24.05
N ASN A 114 -3.31 21.37 -22.80
CA ASN A 114 -2.25 22.14 -22.15
C ASN A 114 -1.10 21.19 -21.78
N SER A 115 0.11 21.53 -22.21
CA SER A 115 1.33 20.78 -21.91
C SER A 115 1.88 21.09 -20.51
N ILE A 116 1.65 22.31 -20.02
CA ILE A 116 1.99 22.77 -18.66
C ILE A 116 0.76 23.41 -18.02
N VAL A 117 0.45 23.02 -16.78
CA VAL A 117 -0.68 23.53 -16.02
C VAL A 117 -0.19 24.14 -14.71
N GLY A 118 -0.51 25.40 -14.46
CA GLY A 118 -0.28 26.04 -13.16
C GLY A 118 -1.39 25.75 -12.17
N ARG A 119 -1.06 25.17 -11.01
CA ARG A 119 -2.04 24.85 -9.94
C ARG A 119 -1.70 25.56 -8.63
N SER A 120 -2.67 26.30 -8.09
CA SER A 120 -2.53 27.06 -6.84
C SER A 120 -3.06 26.31 -5.61
N ASP A 121 -3.47 25.06 -5.75
CA ASP A 121 -4.10 24.22 -4.72
C ASP A 121 -3.25 23.01 -4.32
N LEU A 122 -2.26 22.60 -5.13
CA LEU A 122 -1.37 21.48 -4.83
C LEU A 122 -0.45 21.74 -3.63
N ALA A 123 -0.57 20.92 -2.59
CA ALA A 123 0.14 21.11 -1.33
C ALA A 123 1.66 20.93 -1.47
N ASN A 124 2.12 19.91 -2.21
CA ASN A 124 3.55 19.66 -2.39
C ASN A 124 4.23 20.77 -3.19
N ALA A 125 3.60 21.26 -4.26
CA ALA A 125 4.07 22.43 -5.00
C ALA A 125 4.20 23.69 -4.11
N LYS A 126 3.21 23.94 -3.23
CA LYS A 126 3.27 25.03 -2.24
C LYS A 126 4.40 24.85 -1.23
N ARG A 127 4.55 23.64 -0.68
CA ARG A 127 5.59 23.32 0.31
C ARG A 127 7.00 23.48 -0.28
N ALA A 128 7.20 22.98 -1.50
CA ALA A 128 8.46 23.12 -2.23
C ALA A 128 8.80 24.59 -2.48
N ALA A 129 7.85 25.38 -3.00
CA ALA A 129 8.05 26.82 -3.21
C ALA A 129 8.35 27.58 -1.90
N LYS A 130 7.65 27.27 -0.80
CA LYS A 130 7.93 27.86 0.53
C LYS A 130 9.35 27.52 1.02
N LYS A 131 9.87 26.34 0.66
CA LYS A 131 11.24 25.92 0.97
C LYS A 131 12.26 26.45 -0.04
N GLY A 132 11.84 27.10 -1.14
CA GLY A 132 12.71 27.54 -2.22
C GLY A 132 13.28 26.40 -3.06
N TYR A 133 12.54 25.29 -3.21
CA TYR A 133 12.90 24.21 -4.13
C TYR A 133 12.19 24.36 -5.47
N SER A 134 12.91 24.04 -6.53
CA SER A 134 12.36 23.82 -7.86
C SER A 134 11.54 22.51 -7.84
N TYR A 135 10.26 22.56 -8.21
CA TYR A 135 9.34 21.42 -8.14
C TYR A 135 8.37 21.37 -9.33
N ARG A 136 8.14 20.17 -9.84
CA ARG A 136 7.05 19.85 -10.77
C ARG A 136 6.47 18.47 -10.51
N LEU A 137 5.20 18.34 -10.85
CA LEU A 137 4.50 17.07 -10.92
C LEU A 137 4.34 16.69 -12.40
N LEU A 138 4.61 15.44 -12.73
CA LEU A 138 4.50 14.90 -14.09
C LEU A 138 3.42 13.82 -14.13
N GLU A 139 2.40 14.06 -14.95
CA GLU A 139 1.33 13.10 -15.24
C GLU A 139 1.74 12.25 -16.45
N ASN A 140 2.06 10.98 -16.21
CA ASN A 140 2.69 10.08 -17.19
C ASN A 140 1.66 9.33 -18.05
N GLY A 141 0.68 10.06 -18.59
CA GLY A 141 -0.49 9.49 -19.27
C GLY A 141 -1.59 9.07 -18.29
N PHE A 142 -2.64 8.44 -18.82
CA PHE A 142 -3.82 8.05 -18.03
C PHE A 142 -3.79 6.57 -17.66
N ILE A 143 -3.90 6.25 -16.36
CA ILE A 143 -3.99 4.83 -15.92
C ILE A 143 -5.30 4.16 -16.37
N THR A 144 -6.35 4.95 -16.58
CA THR A 144 -7.65 4.47 -17.07
C THR A 144 -7.71 4.30 -18.58
N ASN A 145 -6.72 4.81 -19.33
CA ASN A 145 -6.62 4.65 -20.77
C ASN A 145 -5.73 3.46 -21.13
N ALA A 146 -6.27 2.50 -21.88
CA ALA A 146 -5.53 1.29 -22.23
C ALA A 146 -4.32 1.57 -23.14
N GLU A 147 -4.40 2.56 -24.04
CA GLU A 147 -3.31 2.90 -24.96
C GLU A 147 -2.12 3.51 -24.20
N ASP A 148 -2.38 4.52 -23.37
CA ASP A 148 -1.37 5.15 -22.52
C ASP A 148 -0.73 4.13 -21.57
N LEU A 149 -1.55 3.34 -20.85
CA LEU A 149 -1.03 2.36 -19.90
C LEU A 149 -0.22 1.25 -20.58
N ASN A 150 -0.67 0.75 -21.73
CA ASN A 150 0.09 -0.26 -22.48
C ASN A 150 1.42 0.31 -22.96
N LYS A 151 1.43 1.55 -23.46
CA LYS A 151 2.67 2.23 -23.86
C LYS A 151 3.59 2.47 -22.67
N PHE A 152 3.06 2.96 -21.54
CA PHE A 152 3.82 3.14 -20.29
C PHE A 152 4.51 1.85 -19.89
N ASN A 153 3.77 0.73 -19.85
CA ASN A 153 4.29 -0.58 -19.44
C ASN A 153 5.32 -1.14 -20.42
N ALA A 154 5.09 -0.99 -21.73
CA ALA A 154 5.99 -1.54 -22.76
C ALA A 154 7.25 -0.68 -23.00
N LYS A 155 7.19 0.61 -22.66
CA LYS A 155 8.20 1.62 -23.02
C LYS A 155 8.70 2.43 -21.81
N THR A 156 8.64 1.85 -20.61
CA THR A 156 9.05 2.56 -19.37
C THR A 156 10.49 3.06 -19.42
N ASP A 157 11.41 2.32 -20.03
CA ASP A 157 12.80 2.77 -20.17
C ASP A 157 12.93 3.95 -21.13
N ASP A 158 12.19 3.96 -22.22
CA ASP A 158 12.18 5.10 -23.17
C ASP A 158 11.57 6.33 -22.51
N LEU A 159 10.49 6.15 -21.72
CA LEU A 159 9.90 7.18 -20.88
C LEU A 159 10.93 7.75 -19.89
N ALA A 160 11.61 6.89 -19.14
CA ALA A 160 12.62 7.28 -18.17
C ALA A 160 13.79 8.03 -18.84
N ARG A 161 14.28 7.58 -20.00
CA ARG A 161 15.35 8.25 -20.75
C ARG A 161 14.97 9.66 -21.17
N GLY A 162 13.75 9.85 -21.70
CA GLY A 162 13.30 11.18 -22.10
C GLY A 162 13.09 12.12 -20.92
N ILE A 163 12.60 11.61 -19.78
CA ILE A 163 12.54 12.37 -18.52
C ILE A 163 13.96 12.80 -18.10
N LEU A 164 14.93 11.88 -18.03
CA LEU A 164 16.31 12.21 -17.65
C LEU A 164 16.95 13.24 -18.58
N ASN A 165 16.71 13.12 -19.89
CA ASN A 165 17.19 14.06 -20.88
C ASN A 165 16.61 15.48 -20.69
N ALA A 166 15.36 15.61 -20.24
CA ALA A 166 14.77 16.91 -19.92
C ALA A 166 15.55 17.65 -18.82
N PHE A 167 16.18 16.92 -17.90
CA PHE A 167 17.06 17.43 -16.83
C PHE A 167 18.55 17.32 -17.17
N GLY A 168 18.92 17.17 -18.44
CA GLY A 168 20.33 17.07 -18.85
C GLY A 168 21.10 15.88 -18.27
N ILE A 169 20.40 14.88 -17.70
CA ILE A 169 21.02 13.68 -17.13
C ILE A 169 21.20 12.67 -18.25
N VAL A 170 22.46 12.33 -18.54
CA VAL A 170 22.81 11.30 -19.54
C VAL A 170 22.44 9.93 -18.99
N ALA A 171 21.42 9.31 -19.59
CA ALA A 171 20.99 7.97 -19.20
C ALA A 171 22.05 6.91 -19.56
N SER A 172 22.29 5.99 -18.64
CA SER A 172 23.22 4.88 -18.83
C SER A 172 22.82 3.99 -20.02
N ALA A 173 23.81 3.42 -20.70
CA ALA A 173 23.57 2.49 -21.80
C ALA A 173 22.71 1.29 -21.34
N PRO A 174 21.90 0.70 -22.22
CA PRO A 174 21.10 -0.47 -21.89
C PRO A 174 21.99 -1.59 -21.35
N LYS A 175 21.81 -1.94 -20.07
CA LYS A 175 22.48 -3.08 -19.46
C LYS A 175 21.51 -4.26 -19.44
N LYS A 176 21.98 -5.46 -19.77
CA LYS A 176 21.18 -6.68 -19.65
C LYS A 176 21.05 -7.03 -18.16
N GLU A 177 20.00 -6.53 -17.52
CA GLU A 177 19.71 -6.82 -16.12
C GLU A 177 19.09 -8.21 -15.94
N PRO A 178 19.31 -8.88 -14.80
CA PRO A 178 18.53 -10.04 -14.39
C PRO A 178 17.04 -9.69 -14.40
N ILE A 179 16.20 -10.66 -14.75
CA ILE A 179 14.75 -10.45 -14.89
C ILE A 179 14.07 -9.92 -13.60
N ASP A 180 14.67 -10.20 -12.45
CA ASP A 180 14.20 -9.75 -11.13
C ASP A 180 14.96 -8.50 -10.62
N GLY A 181 15.85 -7.94 -11.44
CA GLY A 181 16.80 -6.89 -11.08
C GLY A 181 18.05 -7.43 -10.37
N GLU A 182 19.08 -6.59 -10.35
CA GLU A 182 20.32 -6.85 -9.60
C GLU A 182 20.08 -6.88 -8.10
N LEU A 183 20.87 -7.68 -7.38
CA LEU A 183 20.86 -7.64 -5.91
C LEU A 183 21.33 -6.27 -5.43
N LYS A 184 20.64 -5.72 -4.42
CA LYS A 184 20.96 -4.41 -3.85
C LYS A 184 21.55 -4.56 -2.45
N SER A 185 22.56 -3.75 -2.13
CA SER A 185 23.00 -3.51 -0.76
C SER A 185 22.03 -2.56 -0.06
N GLY A 186 21.89 -2.68 1.27
CA GLY A 186 20.94 -1.89 2.08
C GLY A 186 19.62 -2.62 2.32
N GLY A 187 18.55 -1.88 2.60
CA GLY A 187 17.23 -2.45 2.92
C GLY A 187 17.17 -3.11 4.30
N VAL A 188 16.11 -3.88 4.57
CA VAL A 188 15.93 -4.62 5.82
C VAL A 188 16.04 -6.11 5.56
N THR A 189 16.76 -6.83 6.41
CA THR A 189 16.85 -8.30 6.40
C THR A 189 16.16 -8.84 7.64
N GLN A 190 15.49 -10.00 7.50
CA GLN A 190 14.90 -10.70 8.64
C GLN A 190 15.92 -10.96 9.77
N ASN A 191 15.42 -11.26 10.97
CA ASN A 191 16.27 -11.68 12.09
C ASN A 191 17.06 -12.95 11.74
N SER A 192 18.33 -12.99 12.12
CA SER A 192 19.22 -14.13 11.92
C SER A 192 19.00 -15.23 12.95
N THR A 193 18.44 -14.92 14.12
CA THR A 193 18.08 -15.91 15.14
C THR A 193 16.72 -16.49 14.82
N GLY A 194 16.63 -17.83 14.86
CA GLY A 194 15.38 -18.54 14.64
C GLY A 194 14.46 -18.44 15.85
N HIS A 195 13.18 -18.14 15.60
CA HIS A 195 12.13 -18.17 16.60
C HIS A 195 11.00 -19.07 16.09
N LEU A 196 10.42 -19.85 17.01
CA LEU A 196 9.21 -20.63 16.77
C LEU A 196 8.14 -20.12 17.72
N GLY A 197 6.93 -20.01 17.20
CA GLY A 197 5.76 -19.52 17.90
C GLY A 197 4.52 -20.32 17.55
N GLU A 198 3.34 -19.72 17.71
CA GLU A 198 2.07 -20.38 17.39
C GLU A 198 2.01 -20.76 15.91
N ILE A 199 2.36 -19.80 15.05
CA ILE A 199 2.59 -19.99 13.62
C ILE A 199 4.06 -19.72 13.34
N SER A 200 4.75 -20.65 12.68
CA SER A 200 6.17 -20.46 12.32
C SER A 200 6.40 -20.62 10.83
N TYR A 201 7.22 -19.79 10.22
CA TYR A 201 7.49 -19.82 8.79
C TYR A 201 8.94 -19.42 8.48
N GLN A 202 9.43 -19.87 7.33
CA GLN A 202 10.75 -19.50 6.81
C GLN A 202 10.71 -19.37 5.29
N ALA A 203 11.57 -18.52 4.74
CA ALA A 203 11.66 -18.28 3.31
C ALA A 203 12.97 -18.83 2.71
N HIS A 204 12.87 -19.36 1.49
CA HIS A 204 14.00 -19.64 0.61
C HIS A 204 14.19 -18.49 -0.36
N MET A 205 15.30 -17.76 -0.24
CA MET A 205 15.58 -16.55 -1.01
C MET A 205 16.73 -16.71 -2.00
N ARG A 206 16.65 -15.98 -3.11
CA ARG A 206 17.76 -15.87 -4.07
C ARG A 206 19.05 -15.42 -3.38
N GLY A 207 20.10 -16.23 -3.56
CA GLY A 207 21.45 -15.94 -3.06
C GLY A 207 21.63 -16.09 -1.54
N ILE A 208 20.64 -16.64 -0.83
CA ILE A 208 20.74 -16.99 0.60
C ILE A 208 20.35 -18.46 0.81
N GLY A 209 19.31 -18.94 0.13
CA GLY A 209 18.70 -20.23 0.43
C GLY A 209 17.67 -20.10 1.56
N TRP A 210 17.47 -21.18 2.32
CA TRP A 210 16.60 -21.18 3.51
C TRP A 210 17.20 -20.35 4.63
N ALA A 211 16.47 -19.32 5.07
CA ALA A 211 16.84 -18.51 6.23
C ALA A 211 16.12 -18.97 7.51
N SER A 212 16.48 -18.34 8.63
CA SER A 212 15.96 -18.69 9.96
C SER A 212 14.44 -18.57 10.05
N TRP A 213 13.81 -19.53 10.76
CA TRP A 213 12.39 -19.49 11.11
C TRP A 213 12.05 -18.22 11.89
N GLN A 214 10.92 -17.61 11.53
CA GLN A 214 10.29 -16.55 12.29
C GLN A 214 8.82 -16.94 12.54
N CYS A 215 8.13 -16.19 13.38
CA CYS A 215 6.78 -16.54 13.81
C CYS A 215 5.91 -15.31 14.07
N ASP A 216 4.60 -15.53 14.11
CA ASP A 216 3.61 -14.61 14.69
C ASP A 216 3.78 -13.14 14.29
N GLY A 217 3.82 -12.90 12.98
CA GLY A 217 3.87 -11.56 12.38
C GLY A 217 5.28 -11.02 12.16
N ALA A 218 6.32 -11.71 12.65
CA ALA A 218 7.71 -11.33 12.37
C ALA A 218 8.10 -11.59 10.91
N MET A 219 8.76 -10.62 10.27
CA MET A 219 9.13 -10.71 8.86
C MET A 219 10.09 -11.88 8.57
N VAL A 220 9.74 -12.72 7.57
CA VAL A 220 10.74 -13.51 6.82
C VAL A 220 11.05 -12.84 5.50
N GLY A 221 12.29 -13.00 5.03
CA GLY A 221 12.75 -12.41 3.78
C GLY A 221 13.56 -11.13 3.95
N THR A 222 13.49 -10.26 2.95
CA THR A 222 14.15 -8.95 2.93
C THR A 222 13.26 -7.91 2.27
N THR A 223 13.47 -6.63 2.56
CA THR A 223 12.83 -5.53 1.83
C THR A 223 13.89 -4.69 1.13
N GLY A 224 13.66 -4.38 -0.15
CA GLY A 224 14.49 -3.44 -0.91
C GLY A 224 15.80 -4.03 -1.45
N GLN A 225 16.02 -5.34 -1.30
CA GLN A 225 17.27 -6.00 -1.71
C GLN A 225 17.20 -6.73 -3.06
N ASN A 226 16.03 -6.77 -3.72
CA ASN A 226 15.79 -7.63 -4.89
C ASN A 226 16.08 -9.12 -4.61
N ARG A 227 15.97 -9.58 -3.35
CA ARG A 227 16.06 -11.01 -3.01
C ARG A 227 14.67 -11.60 -3.06
N ARG A 228 14.26 -12.03 -4.24
CA ARG A 228 12.98 -12.74 -4.44
C ARG A 228 12.91 -13.96 -3.51
N ILE A 229 11.72 -14.20 -2.97
CA ILE A 229 11.34 -15.47 -2.36
C ILE A 229 10.96 -16.44 -3.47
N GLU A 230 11.54 -17.64 -3.43
CA GLU A 230 11.33 -18.72 -4.41
C GLU A 230 10.44 -19.84 -3.83
N ALA A 231 10.57 -20.07 -2.53
CA ALA A 231 9.71 -20.95 -1.75
C ALA A 231 9.60 -20.46 -0.30
N PHE A 232 8.58 -20.93 0.41
CA PHE A 232 8.52 -20.82 1.86
C PHE A 232 8.02 -22.12 2.49
N ARG A 233 8.16 -22.23 3.82
CA ARG A 233 7.53 -23.26 4.66
C ARG A 233 6.71 -22.56 5.71
N LEU A 234 5.63 -23.23 6.13
CA LEU A 234 4.73 -22.79 7.17
C LEU A 234 4.43 -23.99 8.07
N ILE A 235 4.64 -23.82 9.37
CA ILE A 235 4.11 -24.68 10.42
C ILE A 235 2.74 -24.09 10.76
N PRO A 236 1.64 -24.71 10.27
CA PRO A 236 0.31 -24.16 10.45
C PRO A 236 -0.27 -24.51 11.83
N VAL A 237 -1.25 -23.72 12.24
CA VAL A 237 -2.27 -24.11 13.21
C VAL A 237 -3.46 -24.71 12.45
N GLY A 238 -3.85 -25.93 12.83
CA GLY A 238 -4.98 -26.64 12.22
C GLY A 238 -4.81 -26.97 10.73
N GLU A 239 -5.89 -27.50 10.13
CA GLU A 239 -5.93 -27.80 8.69
C GLU A 239 -5.79 -26.50 7.89
N THR A 240 -4.73 -26.43 7.07
CA THR A 240 -4.37 -25.22 6.31
C THR A 240 -4.00 -25.57 4.87
N ASP A 241 -4.65 -24.90 3.93
CA ASP A 241 -4.34 -24.94 2.51
C ASP A 241 -3.58 -23.67 2.09
N VAL A 242 -2.67 -23.80 1.13
CA VAL A 242 -1.92 -22.68 0.57
C VAL A 242 -1.91 -22.75 -0.95
N VAL A 243 -2.14 -21.61 -1.60
CA VAL A 243 -1.91 -21.44 -3.03
C VAL A 243 -0.83 -20.38 -3.25
N VAL A 244 0.12 -20.68 -4.11
CA VAL A 244 1.20 -19.77 -4.49
C VAL A 244 1.17 -19.53 -6.00
N HIS A 245 1.32 -18.29 -6.44
CA HIS A 245 1.54 -17.98 -7.84
C HIS A 245 3.04 -17.92 -8.14
N ILE A 246 3.53 -18.84 -8.95
CA ILE A 246 4.95 -18.97 -9.30
C ILE A 246 5.16 -18.48 -10.73
N LYS A 247 6.17 -17.65 -10.93
CA LYS A 247 6.57 -17.15 -12.26
C LYS A 247 6.75 -18.30 -13.25
N ASP A 248 6.17 -18.17 -14.44
CA ASP A 248 6.21 -19.14 -15.55
C ASP A 248 5.66 -20.55 -15.18
N VAL A 249 4.88 -20.66 -14.12
CA VAL A 249 4.19 -21.91 -13.71
C VAL A 249 2.71 -21.63 -13.49
N GLY A 250 2.38 -20.50 -12.87
CA GLY A 250 1.01 -20.14 -12.49
C GLY A 250 0.70 -20.49 -11.04
N ASP A 251 -0.60 -20.61 -10.75
CA ASP A 251 -1.10 -20.95 -9.42
C ASP A 251 -0.86 -22.44 -9.12
N LYS A 252 -0.22 -22.73 -7.98
CA LYS A 252 -0.03 -24.08 -7.46
C LYS A 252 -0.65 -24.19 -6.07
N GLU A 253 -1.57 -25.14 -5.91
CA GLU A 253 -2.28 -25.42 -4.67
C GLU A 253 -1.58 -26.54 -3.88
N TYR A 254 -1.54 -26.35 -2.56
CA TYR A 254 -1.06 -27.30 -1.56
C TYR A 254 -2.14 -27.45 -0.51
N LYS A 255 -2.60 -28.68 -0.28
CA LYS A 255 -3.66 -28.97 0.68
C LYS A 255 -3.12 -29.55 1.97
N ASN A 256 -3.73 -29.18 3.09
CA ASN A 256 -3.40 -29.62 4.43
C ASN A 256 -1.89 -29.72 4.67
N ILE A 257 -1.23 -28.57 4.57
CA ILE A 257 0.22 -28.47 4.58
C ILE A 257 0.80 -28.87 5.95
N SER A 258 2.08 -29.19 5.97
CA SER A 258 2.84 -29.45 7.19
C SER A 258 4.15 -28.66 7.18
N LYS A 259 4.89 -28.70 8.29
CA LYS A 259 6.21 -28.05 8.41
C LYS A 259 7.19 -28.43 7.29
N ASP A 260 7.03 -29.62 6.70
CA ASP A 260 7.93 -30.18 5.69
C ASP A 260 7.49 -29.81 4.25
N THR A 261 6.27 -29.28 4.07
CA THR A 261 5.73 -28.88 2.78
C THR A 261 6.47 -27.66 2.22
N ILE A 262 7.15 -27.83 1.08
CA ILE A 262 7.81 -26.73 0.36
C ILE A 262 6.78 -26.01 -0.53
N LEU A 263 6.48 -24.76 -0.20
CA LEU A 263 5.50 -23.92 -0.89
C LEU A 263 6.23 -23.03 -1.91
N GLY A 264 6.40 -23.54 -3.13
CA GLY A 264 7.12 -22.85 -4.20
C GLY A 264 8.08 -23.76 -4.95
N THR A 265 9.23 -23.22 -5.34
CA THR A 265 10.33 -23.97 -5.95
C THR A 265 11.67 -23.56 -5.34
N THR A 266 12.62 -24.49 -5.25
CA THR A 266 13.99 -24.19 -4.83
C THR A 266 14.95 -24.43 -6.00
N GLY A 267 15.94 -23.55 -6.19
CA GLY A 267 16.98 -23.73 -7.20
C GLY A 267 16.55 -23.56 -8.68
N GLN A 268 15.28 -23.26 -8.94
CA GLN A 268 14.74 -23.11 -10.30
C GLN A 268 14.76 -21.67 -10.82
N ASN A 269 15.24 -20.72 -10.02
CA ASN A 269 15.19 -19.28 -10.32
C ASN A 269 13.77 -18.73 -10.56
N LYS A 270 12.74 -19.38 -10.00
CA LYS A 270 11.34 -18.94 -10.12
C LYS A 270 10.88 -18.27 -8.83
N ARG A 271 10.55 -16.99 -8.92
CA ARG A 271 9.93 -16.21 -7.82
C ARG A 271 8.49 -16.63 -7.56
N ILE A 272 8.05 -16.41 -6.33
CA ILE A 272 6.63 -16.29 -5.97
C ILE A 272 6.21 -14.82 -6.18
N GLU A 273 5.03 -14.60 -6.75
CA GLU A 273 4.45 -13.26 -6.97
C GLU A 273 3.22 -12.98 -6.10
N ALA A 274 2.49 -14.03 -5.69
CA ALA A 274 1.34 -13.91 -4.81
C ALA A 274 1.15 -15.19 -3.98
N ILE A 275 0.59 -15.04 -2.77
CA ILE A 275 0.23 -16.15 -1.89
C ILE A 275 -1.23 -16.03 -1.42
N LYS A 276 -1.86 -17.16 -1.14
CA LYS A 276 -3.19 -17.26 -0.54
C LYS A 276 -3.15 -18.39 0.49
N ILE A 277 -3.47 -18.07 1.74
CA ILE A 277 -3.46 -19.02 2.87
C ILE A 277 -4.90 -19.18 3.35
N THR A 278 -5.34 -20.42 3.53
CA THR A 278 -6.71 -20.75 3.98
C THR A 278 -6.63 -21.75 5.11
N GLY A 279 -6.78 -21.28 6.35
CA GLY A 279 -7.04 -22.10 7.52
C GLY A 279 -8.53 -22.46 7.61
N LYS A 280 -8.83 -23.70 7.97
CA LYS A 280 -10.22 -24.18 8.17
C LYS A 280 -10.88 -23.49 9.36
N ASP A 281 -10.23 -23.58 10.52
CA ASP A 281 -10.71 -23.00 11.79
C ASP A 281 -9.78 -21.89 12.31
N THR A 282 -8.67 -21.64 11.61
CA THR A 282 -7.67 -20.64 11.98
C THR A 282 -7.80 -19.39 11.11
N PRO A 283 -8.10 -18.21 11.70
CA PRO A 283 -8.19 -16.95 10.97
C PRO A 283 -6.80 -16.36 10.71
N TYR A 284 -6.14 -16.80 9.65
CA TYR A 284 -4.87 -16.23 9.23
C TYR A 284 -5.02 -14.81 8.68
N ILE A 285 -4.05 -13.98 9.03
CA ILE A 285 -3.75 -12.71 8.37
C ILE A 285 -2.31 -12.70 7.89
N TYR A 286 -2.11 -12.18 6.70
CA TYR A 286 -0.80 -12.16 6.07
C TYR A 286 -0.66 -10.99 5.10
N ARG A 287 0.57 -10.56 4.89
CA ARG A 287 0.94 -9.58 3.87
C ARG A 287 2.29 -9.90 3.27
N VAL A 288 2.56 -9.30 2.13
CA VAL A 288 3.81 -9.53 1.40
C VAL A 288 4.44 -8.21 1.02
N HIS A 289 5.77 -8.14 1.03
CA HIS A 289 6.52 -7.04 0.45
C HIS A 289 6.82 -7.37 -1.00
N GLN A 290 6.25 -6.63 -1.95
CA GLN A 290 6.55 -6.78 -3.37
C GLN A 290 7.55 -5.75 -3.85
N LYS A 291 8.46 -6.16 -4.74
CA LYS A 291 9.38 -5.24 -5.43
C LYS A 291 8.60 -4.06 -6.01
N ASN A 292 9.13 -2.85 -5.80
CA ASN A 292 8.58 -1.58 -6.28
C ASN A 292 7.16 -1.22 -5.80
N ILE A 293 6.48 -2.07 -5.00
CA ILE A 293 5.20 -1.74 -4.36
C ILE A 293 5.41 -1.48 -2.86
N GLY A 294 6.28 -2.24 -2.21
CA GLY A 294 6.35 -2.28 -0.76
C GLY A 294 5.42 -3.33 -0.17
N TRP A 295 5.09 -3.18 1.11
CA TRP A 295 4.13 -4.02 1.80
C TRP A 295 2.72 -3.83 1.24
N THR A 296 2.03 -4.93 0.96
CA THR A 296 0.58 -4.92 0.77
C THR A 296 -0.12 -4.63 2.10
N ASP A 297 -1.38 -4.21 2.01
CA ASP A 297 -2.27 -4.29 3.17
C ASP A 297 -2.34 -5.74 3.69
N TRP A 298 -2.68 -5.88 4.97
CA TRP A 298 -3.01 -7.18 5.54
C TRP A 298 -4.21 -7.78 4.80
N THR A 299 -4.06 -9.02 4.38
CA THR A 299 -5.14 -9.78 3.77
C THR A 299 -5.59 -10.87 4.72
N PHE A 300 -6.85 -11.28 4.57
CA PHE A 300 -7.49 -12.26 5.45
C PHE A 300 -7.77 -13.56 4.69
N ASN A 301 -7.60 -14.67 5.40
CA ASN A 301 -7.94 -16.05 5.05
C ASN A 301 -8.63 -16.25 3.69
N GLY A 302 -7.92 -16.86 2.73
CA GLY A 302 -8.45 -17.14 1.39
C GLY A 302 -8.36 -15.99 0.39
N SER A 303 -7.85 -14.83 0.79
CA SER A 303 -7.60 -13.71 -0.11
C SER A 303 -6.16 -13.72 -0.67
N TRP A 304 -5.92 -13.17 -1.85
CA TRP A 304 -4.55 -13.06 -2.37
C TRP A 304 -3.79 -11.94 -1.66
N ALA A 305 -2.55 -12.23 -1.25
CA ALA A 305 -1.54 -11.23 -0.94
C ALA A 305 -0.54 -11.22 -2.10
N GLY A 306 -0.35 -10.05 -2.71
CA GLY A 306 0.53 -9.84 -3.85
C GLY A 306 -0.18 -9.85 -5.20
N THR A 307 0.50 -9.27 -6.19
CA THR A 307 0.00 -9.08 -7.56
C THR A 307 0.70 -10.02 -8.53
N LYS A 308 -0.10 -10.73 -9.34
CA LYS A 308 0.36 -11.76 -10.29
C LYS A 308 0.69 -11.18 -11.66
N GLY A 309 1.64 -11.78 -12.37
CA GLY A 309 1.86 -11.56 -13.81
C GLY A 309 2.50 -10.22 -14.18
N LYS A 310 2.91 -9.41 -13.20
CA LYS A 310 3.44 -8.05 -13.42
C LYS A 310 4.94 -7.91 -13.29
N GLY A 311 5.68 -9.01 -13.14
CA GLY A 311 7.12 -8.94 -12.94
C GLY A 311 7.52 -8.54 -11.51
N LEU A 312 6.60 -8.60 -10.55
CA LEU A 312 6.79 -8.10 -9.19
C LEU A 312 7.01 -9.27 -8.22
N GLN A 313 8.27 -9.58 -7.91
CA GLN A 313 8.57 -10.60 -6.92
C GLN A 313 8.10 -10.20 -5.51
N ILE A 314 7.71 -11.21 -4.74
CA ILE A 314 7.69 -11.10 -3.28
C ILE A 314 9.12 -11.18 -2.76
N GLU A 315 9.49 -10.27 -1.86
CA GLU A 315 10.80 -10.24 -1.19
C GLU A 315 10.70 -10.58 0.31
N ALA A 316 9.54 -10.31 0.93
CA ALA A 316 9.28 -10.64 2.33
C ALA A 316 7.81 -11.04 2.56
N ILE A 317 7.56 -11.80 3.64
CA ILE A 317 6.25 -12.28 4.05
C ILE A 317 6.10 -12.09 5.56
N GLU A 318 4.92 -11.69 6.01
CA GLU A 318 4.49 -11.74 7.40
C GLU A 318 3.16 -12.51 7.50
N ILE A 319 3.05 -13.40 8.49
CA ILE A 319 1.90 -14.28 8.71
C ILE A 319 1.64 -14.34 10.22
N MET A 320 0.38 -14.19 10.64
CA MET A 320 -0.05 -14.38 12.02
C MET A 320 -1.52 -14.81 12.10
N THR A 321 -1.99 -15.14 13.29
CA THR A 321 -3.41 -15.31 13.61
C THR A 321 -4.05 -13.94 13.89
N ALA A 322 -5.32 -13.77 13.53
CA ALA A 322 -6.06 -12.59 13.93
C ALA A 322 -6.37 -12.65 15.44
N LYS A 323 -6.17 -11.53 16.17
CA LYS A 323 -6.53 -11.42 17.59
C LYS A 323 -8.05 -11.55 17.81
N PHE A 324 -8.83 -10.97 16.90
CA PHE A 324 -10.30 -11.06 16.85
C PHE A 324 -10.78 -10.74 15.43
N LEU A 325 -12.04 -11.09 15.13
CA LEU A 325 -12.71 -10.74 13.86
C LEU A 325 -13.80 -9.71 14.10
N VAL A 326 -14.08 -8.88 13.10
CA VAL A 326 -15.13 -7.87 13.13
C VAL A 326 -15.97 -7.95 11.87
N ASN A 327 -17.30 -7.94 12.02
CA ASN A 327 -18.24 -7.89 10.92
C ASN A 327 -18.97 -6.54 10.95
N PRO A 328 -18.70 -5.60 10.01
CA PRO A 328 -19.35 -4.29 10.01
C PRO A 328 -20.70 -4.31 9.29
N HIS A 329 -21.65 -3.54 9.82
CA HIS A 329 -22.92 -3.21 9.17
C HIS A 329 -22.90 -1.75 8.71
N VAL A 330 -22.89 -1.54 7.39
CA VAL A 330 -22.75 -0.21 6.78
C VAL A 330 -24.05 0.21 6.12
N GLN A 331 -24.37 1.51 6.23
CA GLN A 331 -25.55 2.12 5.60
C GLN A 331 -25.67 1.71 4.13
N ASN A 332 -26.87 1.27 3.73
CA ASN A 332 -27.22 0.85 2.37
C ASN A 332 -26.40 -0.33 1.81
N ARG A 333 -25.53 -0.96 2.62
CA ARG A 333 -24.73 -2.13 2.23
C ARG A 333 -25.02 -3.35 3.10
N GLY A 334 -25.51 -3.14 4.32
CA GLY A 334 -25.77 -4.22 5.27
C GLY A 334 -24.48 -4.74 5.89
N TRP A 335 -24.51 -6.00 6.33
CA TRP A 335 -23.33 -6.72 6.84
C TRP A 335 -22.34 -7.02 5.72
N LEU A 336 -21.07 -6.67 5.91
CA LEU A 336 -20.03 -6.84 4.89
C LEU A 336 -19.20 -8.13 5.03
N GLY A 337 -19.51 -8.96 6.04
CA GLY A 337 -18.77 -10.19 6.35
C GLY A 337 -17.64 -9.96 7.36
N GLU A 338 -17.16 -11.04 7.97
CA GLU A 338 -16.07 -11.01 8.96
C GLU A 338 -14.74 -10.59 8.31
N ARG A 339 -13.99 -9.76 9.02
CA ARG A 339 -12.64 -9.32 8.67
C ARG A 339 -11.77 -9.34 9.93
N ALA A 340 -10.47 -9.54 9.77
CA ALA A 340 -9.54 -9.46 10.89
C ALA A 340 -9.36 -8.02 11.41
N CYS A 341 -9.00 -7.91 12.69
CA CYS A 341 -8.80 -6.64 13.41
C CYS A 341 -7.82 -5.67 12.74
N GLU A 342 -6.78 -6.16 12.06
CA GLU A 342 -5.77 -5.33 11.36
C GLU A 342 -6.31 -4.60 10.12
N ASN A 343 -7.51 -4.97 9.65
CA ASN A 343 -8.12 -4.37 8.46
C ASN A 343 -8.96 -3.15 8.82
N ILE A 344 -9.19 -2.30 7.82
CA ILE A 344 -10.21 -1.25 7.93
C ILE A 344 -11.59 -1.90 8.00
N ILE A 345 -12.33 -1.59 9.07
CA ILE A 345 -13.67 -2.09 9.37
C ILE A 345 -14.69 -0.99 9.07
N GLY A 346 -15.38 -1.10 7.93
CA GLY A 346 -16.31 -0.08 7.44
C GLY A 346 -15.94 0.40 6.04
N ILE A 347 -16.42 1.58 5.64
CA ILE A 347 -16.15 2.14 4.31
C ILE A 347 -15.87 3.65 4.46
N THR A 348 -14.64 4.06 4.16
CA THR A 348 -14.23 5.48 4.14
C THR A 348 -14.43 6.11 2.76
N GLY A 349 -14.65 7.43 2.69
CA GLY A 349 -14.63 8.18 1.41
C GLY A 349 -15.86 8.02 0.51
N HIS A 350 -16.84 7.20 0.91
CA HIS A 350 -18.10 7.01 0.18
C HIS A 350 -19.31 7.72 0.82
N ASN A 351 -19.07 8.56 1.83
CA ASN A 351 -20.13 9.25 2.59
C ASN A 351 -21.15 8.27 3.22
N LEU A 352 -20.70 7.06 3.60
CA LEU A 352 -21.51 6.02 4.24
C LEU A 352 -21.12 5.91 5.73
N ARG A 353 -22.10 5.73 6.60
CA ARG A 353 -21.88 5.52 8.04
C ARG A 353 -21.75 4.04 8.39
N LEU A 354 -20.95 3.77 9.42
CA LEU A 354 -21.04 2.54 10.19
C LEU A 354 -22.24 2.64 11.13
N GLU A 355 -23.17 1.68 11.04
CA GLU A 355 -24.41 1.67 11.83
C GLU A 355 -24.33 0.69 12.99
N ALA A 356 -23.69 -0.46 12.75
CA ALA A 356 -23.41 -1.46 13.77
C ALA A 356 -22.17 -2.29 13.41
N PHE A 357 -21.69 -3.09 14.35
CA PHE A 357 -20.72 -4.15 14.09
C PHE A 357 -20.86 -5.27 15.13
N LYS A 358 -20.32 -6.45 14.79
CA LYS A 358 -20.12 -7.57 15.72
C LYS A 358 -18.63 -7.87 15.83
N ILE A 359 -18.18 -8.29 17.01
CA ILE A 359 -16.81 -8.76 17.23
C ILE A 359 -16.86 -10.24 17.62
N ASN A 360 -16.13 -11.08 16.89
CA ASN A 360 -15.79 -12.43 17.32
C ASN A 360 -14.46 -12.37 18.10
N PRO A 361 -14.47 -12.50 19.43
CA PRO A 361 -13.30 -12.25 20.27
C PRO A 361 -12.16 -13.29 20.12
N LEU A 362 -12.43 -14.46 19.52
CA LEU A 362 -11.46 -15.56 19.37
C LEU A 362 -10.74 -15.96 20.68
N GLY A 363 -11.39 -15.77 21.83
CA GLY A 363 -10.82 -16.07 23.16
C GLY A 363 -10.25 -14.85 23.90
N THR A 364 -10.17 -13.69 23.26
CA THR A 364 -9.78 -12.41 23.89
C THR A 364 -10.94 -11.78 24.64
N GLU A 365 -10.74 -11.31 25.88
CA GLU A 365 -11.78 -10.51 26.55
C GLU A 365 -11.79 -9.08 25.97
N ILE A 366 -12.94 -8.66 25.46
CA ILE A 366 -13.15 -7.32 24.88
C ILE A 366 -14.44 -6.75 25.49
N LYS A 367 -14.40 -5.50 25.94
CA LYS A 367 -15.60 -4.74 26.32
C LYS A 367 -15.81 -3.54 25.41
N ALA A 368 -17.05 -3.14 25.20
CA ALA A 368 -17.35 -1.98 24.38
C ALA A 368 -18.50 -1.13 24.93
N LYS A 369 -18.40 0.17 24.72
CA LYS A 369 -19.49 1.14 24.85
C LYS A 369 -19.61 1.92 23.55
N ALA A 370 -20.81 2.31 23.18
CA ALA A 370 -21.03 3.12 21.98
C ALA A 370 -22.01 4.26 22.24
N HIS A 371 -21.68 5.45 21.76
CA HIS A 371 -22.60 6.56 21.65
C HIS A 371 -23.32 6.49 20.30
N ILE A 372 -24.66 6.35 20.34
CA ILE A 372 -25.49 6.18 19.14
C ILE A 372 -26.43 7.38 18.99
N GLN A 373 -26.59 7.85 17.75
CA GLN A 373 -27.43 9.00 17.43
C GLN A 373 -28.85 8.91 18.04
N GLY A 374 -29.17 9.85 18.91
CA GLY A 374 -30.47 9.97 19.57
C GLY A 374 -30.83 8.77 20.46
N ILE A 375 -29.83 8.01 20.92
CA ILE A 375 -29.95 7.02 21.99
C ILE A 375 -29.03 7.42 23.15
N GLY A 376 -27.81 7.83 22.84
CA GLY A 376 -26.78 8.13 23.84
C GLY A 376 -25.80 7.00 24.01
N TRP A 377 -25.14 6.95 25.16
CA TRP A 377 -24.20 5.87 25.52
C TRP A 377 -24.92 4.60 25.89
N GLU A 378 -24.55 3.50 25.24
CA GLU A 378 -24.93 2.14 25.57
C GLU A 378 -23.68 1.37 26.01
N ASP A 379 -23.79 0.63 27.11
CA ASP A 379 -22.73 -0.24 27.64
C ASP A 379 -23.06 -1.69 27.31
N TYR A 380 -22.18 -2.33 26.53
CA TYR A 380 -22.37 -3.71 26.09
C TYR A 380 -21.65 -4.72 26.98
N GLY A 381 -20.87 -4.26 27.97
CA GLY A 381 -20.06 -5.13 28.81
C GLY A 381 -19.10 -6.00 27.99
N VAL A 382 -18.89 -7.25 28.44
CA VAL A 382 -18.07 -8.24 27.74
C VAL A 382 -18.74 -8.71 26.45
N ILE A 383 -18.04 -8.52 25.33
CA ILE A 383 -18.51 -8.80 23.99
C ILE A 383 -18.43 -10.29 23.67
N LYS A 384 -19.53 -10.84 23.15
CA LYS A 384 -19.63 -12.18 22.59
C LYS A 384 -19.72 -12.10 21.08
N LYS A 385 -19.46 -13.20 20.38
CA LYS A 385 -19.49 -13.28 18.91
C LYS A 385 -20.75 -12.66 18.28
N ASP A 386 -21.90 -12.86 18.92
CA ASP A 386 -23.18 -12.38 18.40
C ASP A 386 -23.65 -11.03 18.97
N THR A 387 -22.88 -10.40 19.85
CA THR A 387 -23.20 -9.07 20.39
C THR A 387 -23.18 -8.03 19.28
N VAL A 388 -24.33 -7.39 19.04
CA VAL A 388 -24.47 -6.30 18.07
C VAL A 388 -24.23 -4.98 18.77
N ILE A 389 -23.15 -4.29 18.41
CA ILE A 389 -22.83 -2.95 18.90
C ILE A 389 -23.34 -1.93 17.88
N GLY A 390 -24.21 -1.01 18.30
CA GLY A 390 -24.89 -0.06 17.40
C GLY A 390 -26.34 -0.46 17.07
N THR A 391 -26.82 -0.09 15.88
CA THR A 391 -28.19 -0.40 15.44
C THR A 391 -28.25 -0.93 14.02
N VAL A 392 -29.14 -1.90 13.77
CA VAL A 392 -29.41 -2.47 12.44
C VAL A 392 -30.79 -2.01 11.98
N GLY A 393 -30.89 -1.48 10.76
CA GLY A 393 -32.17 -1.13 10.13
C GLY A 393 -32.89 0.10 10.71
N LYS A 394 -32.32 0.78 11.72
CA LYS A 394 -32.91 1.97 12.36
C LYS A 394 -32.42 3.30 11.78
N GLY A 395 -31.46 3.27 10.86
CA GLY A 395 -30.87 4.46 10.25
C GLY A 395 -30.06 5.34 11.20
N LYS A 396 -29.75 4.87 12.42
CA LYS A 396 -28.96 5.60 13.42
C LYS A 396 -27.48 5.27 13.25
N ARG A 397 -26.63 6.28 13.37
CA ARG A 397 -25.17 6.14 13.24
C ARG A 397 -24.48 5.93 14.58
N LEU A 398 -23.33 5.25 14.54
CA LEU A 398 -22.33 5.32 15.60
C LEU A 398 -21.65 6.69 15.55
N GLU A 399 -21.50 7.33 16.71
CA GLU A 399 -20.89 8.65 16.84
C GLU A 399 -19.61 8.60 17.67
N CYS A 400 -19.56 7.78 18.72
CA CYS A 400 -18.38 7.60 19.57
C CYS A 400 -18.27 6.15 20.06
N LEU A 401 -17.06 5.66 20.28
CA LEU A 401 -16.78 4.31 20.78
C LEU A 401 -15.83 4.37 21.98
N CYS A 402 -15.96 3.42 22.89
CA CYS A 402 -15.01 3.16 23.96
C CYS A 402 -14.78 1.65 24.01
N PHE A 403 -13.53 1.20 24.05
CA PHE A 403 -13.18 -0.22 24.16
C PHE A 403 -12.29 -0.46 25.37
N GLU A 404 -12.39 -1.65 25.94
CA GLU A 404 -11.44 -2.23 26.91
C GLU A 404 -10.91 -3.54 26.34
N GLY A 405 -9.58 -3.68 26.24
CA GLY A 405 -8.91 -4.87 25.73
C GLY A 405 -7.43 -4.63 25.39
N ASP A 406 -6.70 -5.68 25.01
CA ASP A 406 -5.27 -5.60 24.68
C ASP A 406 -5.02 -5.23 23.20
N PHE A 407 -5.43 -4.02 22.82
CA PHE A 407 -5.24 -3.46 21.48
C PHE A 407 -5.31 -1.93 21.47
N GLU A 408 -4.84 -1.34 20.38
CA GLU A 408 -5.10 0.06 20.04
C GLU A 408 -6.17 0.15 18.94
N TYR A 409 -6.94 1.22 18.94
CA TYR A 409 -7.95 1.49 17.93
C TYR A 409 -7.99 2.97 17.55
N ARG A 410 -8.55 3.23 16.37
CA ARG A 410 -8.89 4.57 15.90
C ARG A 410 -10.14 4.52 15.05
N VAL A 411 -10.80 5.66 14.88
CA VAL A 411 -12.02 5.77 14.08
C VAL A 411 -11.87 6.80 12.98
N HIS A 412 -12.52 6.55 11.84
CA HIS A 412 -12.65 7.54 10.78
C HIS A 412 -13.93 8.33 11.01
N VAL A 413 -13.79 9.61 11.36
CA VAL A 413 -14.92 10.51 11.59
C VAL A 413 -15.21 11.28 10.31
N GLN A 414 -16.49 11.38 9.96
CA GLN A 414 -16.96 12.17 8.82
C GLN A 414 -16.32 13.56 8.80
N ASN A 415 -15.81 13.96 7.63
CA ASN A 415 -15.18 15.26 7.37
C ASN A 415 -13.94 15.59 8.24
N SER A 416 -13.51 14.68 9.12
CA SER A 416 -12.38 14.90 10.03
C SER A 416 -11.23 13.91 9.78
N GLY A 417 -11.53 12.76 9.16
CA GLY A 417 -10.53 11.74 8.86
C GLY A 417 -10.31 10.76 10.02
N TRP A 418 -9.15 10.09 9.99
CA TRP A 418 -8.74 9.17 11.05
C TRP A 418 -8.32 9.93 12.30
N THR A 419 -8.79 9.48 13.47
CA THR A 419 -8.24 9.88 14.77
C THR A 419 -6.84 9.30 14.97
N ASP A 420 -6.12 9.84 15.96
CA ASP A 420 -4.90 9.21 16.46
C ASP A 420 -5.20 7.83 17.06
N TRP A 421 -4.19 6.96 17.06
CA TRP A 421 -4.27 5.66 17.71
C TRP A 421 -4.44 5.83 19.22
N THR A 422 -5.39 5.11 19.78
CA THR A 422 -5.74 5.18 21.21
C THR A 422 -5.84 3.78 21.79
N LYS A 423 -5.34 3.58 23.01
CA LYS A 423 -5.44 2.30 23.71
C LYS A 423 -6.88 2.00 24.11
N ALA A 424 -7.28 0.73 24.01
CA ALA A 424 -8.55 0.26 24.55
C ALA A 424 -8.46 0.07 26.07
N ASP A 425 -8.42 1.17 26.82
CA ASP A 425 -8.25 1.19 28.29
C ASP A 425 -9.58 1.22 29.07
N GLY A 426 -10.72 1.15 28.39
CA GLY A 426 -12.06 1.24 28.98
C GLY A 426 -12.49 2.66 29.39
N VAL A 427 -11.65 3.67 29.15
CA VAL A 427 -11.87 5.07 29.54
C VAL A 427 -11.87 6.00 28.32
N ALA A 428 -10.86 5.87 27.46
CA ALA A 428 -10.68 6.72 26.30
C ALA A 428 -11.74 6.45 25.23
N THR A 429 -12.35 7.52 24.73
CA THR A 429 -13.43 7.44 23.73
C THR A 429 -13.00 8.03 22.40
N MET A 430 -13.28 7.36 21.29
CA MET A 430 -12.94 7.81 19.94
C MET A 430 -14.19 8.09 19.10
N GLY A 431 -14.26 9.29 18.53
CA GLY A 431 -15.39 9.78 17.74
C GLY A 431 -15.84 11.16 18.23
N THR A 432 -17.13 11.44 18.15
CA THR A 432 -17.72 12.70 18.63
C THR A 432 -18.98 12.45 19.42
N VAL A 433 -19.23 13.29 20.43
CA VAL A 433 -20.50 13.36 21.16
C VAL A 433 -21.07 14.76 20.95
N GLY A 434 -22.35 14.85 20.55
CA GLY A 434 -23.04 16.14 20.38
C GLY A 434 -22.69 16.96 19.13
N GLN A 435 -21.73 16.52 18.30
CA GLN A 435 -21.33 17.23 17.07
C GLN A 435 -22.07 16.77 15.81
N ALA A 436 -22.95 15.77 15.95
CA ALA A 436 -23.68 15.14 14.85
C ALA A 436 -22.79 14.56 13.72
N LEU A 437 -21.50 14.31 13.99
CA LEU A 437 -20.60 13.62 13.09
C LEU A 437 -20.65 12.11 13.33
N ARG A 438 -20.55 11.34 12.25
CA ARG A 438 -20.64 9.88 12.29
C ARG A 438 -19.27 9.21 12.15
N ILE A 439 -19.17 8.01 12.69
CA ILE A 439 -18.08 7.08 12.38
C ILE A 439 -18.39 6.40 11.04
N GLU A 440 -17.40 6.38 10.16
CA GLU A 440 -17.47 5.72 8.84
C GLU A 440 -16.72 4.38 8.83
N ALA A 441 -15.64 4.29 9.60
CA ALA A 441 -14.84 3.09 9.76
C ALA A 441 -14.07 3.06 11.08
N ILE A 442 -13.60 1.87 11.47
CA ILE A 442 -12.74 1.60 12.63
C ILE A 442 -11.48 0.89 12.11
N GLN A 443 -10.35 1.10 12.78
CA GLN A 443 -9.15 0.29 12.57
C GLN A 443 -8.57 -0.13 13.93
N PHE A 444 -8.04 -1.35 14.03
CA PHE A 444 -7.41 -1.91 15.22
C PHE A 444 -5.95 -2.33 14.90
N LYS A 445 -5.12 -2.48 15.93
CA LYS A 445 -3.78 -3.11 15.89
C LYS A 445 -3.37 -3.61 17.29
#